data_AF-A0AAU4SSZ8-F1
#
_entry.id   AF-A0AAU4SSZ8-F1
#
_cell.length_a   1.000
_cell.length_b   1.000
_cell.length_c   1.000
_cell.angle_alpha   90.00
_cell.angle_beta   90.00
_cell.angle_gamma   90.00
#
_symmetry.space_group_name_H-M   'P 1'
#
loop_
_entity.id
_entity.type
_entity.pdbx_description
1 polymer ?
#
loop_
_entity_poly.entity_id
_entity_poly.type
_entity_poly.pdbx_seq_one_letter_code
_entity_poly.pdbx_strand_id
1 'polypeptide(L)' 'MEWLREAEEIVGRLRDELSELGVVLPSLRVDPVTAATREPYPLVELGRCNLNTAKRLADALHEARQ' A
#
# COMPACT_ATOMS: atom_id res chain seq x y z
N MET A 1 -14.39 11.25 -9.40
CA MET A 1 -13.18 12.03 -9.06
C MET A 1 -12.88 11.88 -7.57
N GLU A 2 -13.87 12.01 -6.69
CA GLU A 2 -13.73 11.84 -5.23
C GLU A 2 -13.20 10.46 -4.80
N TRP A 3 -13.70 9.36 -5.38
CA TRP A 3 -13.24 8.00 -5.04
C TRP A 3 -11.76 7.73 -5.34
N LEU A 4 -11.22 8.32 -6.43
CA LEU A 4 -9.80 8.15 -6.78
C LEU A 4 -8.93 8.87 -5.75
N ARG A 5 -9.37 10.06 -5.32
CA ARG A 5 -8.70 10.83 -4.28
C ARG A 5 -8.71 10.10 -2.94
N GLU A 6 -9.82 9.47 -2.57
CA GLU A 6 -9.92 8.64 -1.37
C GLU A 6 -8.96 7.44 -1.43
N ALA A 7 -8.91 6.74 -2.57
CA ALA A 7 -7.98 5.64 -2.77
C ALA A 7 -6.51 6.09 -2.70
N GLU A 8 -6.16 7.22 -3.31
CA GLU A 8 -4.83 7.82 -3.23
C GLU A 8 -4.46 8.23 -1.80
N GLU A 9 -5.42 8.77 -1.03
CA GLU A 9 -5.22 9.14 0.37
C GLU A 9 -4.94 7.90 1.22
N ILE A 10 -5.73 6.83 1.06
CA ILE A 10 -5.52 5.55 1.76
C ILE A 10 -4.14 4.96 1.42
N VAL A 11 -3.77 4.95 0.15
CA VAL A 11 -2.45 4.48 -0.29
C VAL A 11 -1.31 5.36 0.24
N GLY A 12 -1.53 6.68 0.33
CA GLY A 12 -0.60 7.63 0.94
C GLY A 12 -0.36 7.30 2.42
N ARG A 13 -1.44 7.20 3.20
CA ARG A 13 -1.37 6.82 4.63
C ARG A 13 -0.67 5.48 4.81
N LEU A 14 -1.01 4.46 4.02
CA LEU A 14 -0.33 3.16 4.07
C LEU A 14 1.17 3.29 3.80
N ARG A 15 1.58 4.13 2.85
CA ARG A 15 2.99 4.36 2.55
C ARG A 15 3.72 5.01 3.72
N ASP A 16 3.08 5.96 4.39
CA ASP A 16 3.65 6.68 5.52
C ASP A 16 3.85 5.74 6.72
N GLU A 17 2.80 5.00 7.11
CA GLU A 17 2.84 4.01 8.19
C GLU A 17 3.93 2.94 7.96
N LEU A 18 4.00 2.40 6.74
CA LEU A 18 5.06 1.45 6.39
C LEU A 18 6.45 2.07 6.49
N SER A 19 6.60 3.35 6.11
CA SER A 19 7.88 4.05 6.17
C SER A 19 8.32 4.30 7.61
N GLU A 20 7.40 4.57 8.53
CA GLU A 20 7.69 4.67 9.98
C GLU A 20 8.26 3.36 10.55
N LEU A 21 7.80 2.22 10.02
CA LEU A 21 8.28 0.87 10.33
C LEU A 21 9.54 0.48 9.54
N GLY A 22 10.10 1.41 8.75
CA GLY A 22 11.28 1.18 7.92
C GLY A 22 11.04 0.25 6.73
N VAL A 23 9.79 0.10 6.28
CA VAL A 23 9.36 -0.66 5.10
C VAL A 23 9.09 0.32 3.96
N VAL A 24 9.95 0.34 2.93
CA VAL A 24 9.73 1.19 1.74
C VAL A 24 9.26 0.34 0.57
N LEU A 25 8.10 0.68 0.00
CA LEU A 25 7.54 0.10 -1.22
C LEU A 25 7.41 1.17 -2.31
N PRO A 26 8.46 1.42 -3.12
CA PRO A 26 8.45 2.49 -4.12
C PRO A 26 7.38 2.33 -5.20
N SER A 27 6.96 1.09 -5.44
CA SER A 27 5.93 0.72 -6.40
C SER A 27 4.51 0.80 -5.84
N LEU A 28 4.34 1.02 -4.54
CA LEU A 28 3.03 1.05 -3.89
C LEU A 28 2.16 2.13 -4.53
N ARG A 29 1.05 1.78 -5.17
CA ARG A 29 0.12 2.73 -5.80
C ARG A 29 -1.27 2.13 -5.95
N VAL A 30 -2.27 2.98 -6.23
CA VAL A 30 -3.55 2.49 -6.76
C VAL A 30 -3.28 1.82 -8.10
N ASP A 31 -3.86 0.65 -8.32
CA ASP A 31 -3.75 -0.08 -9.57
C ASP A 31 -4.36 0.76 -10.72
N PRO A 32 -3.58 1.09 -11.76
CA PRO A 32 -4.03 1.99 -12.81
C PRO A 32 -5.15 1.38 -13.68
N VAL A 33 -5.23 0.04 -13.76
CA VAL A 33 -6.25 -0.65 -14.55
C VAL A 33 -7.62 -0.49 -13.89
N THR A 34 -7.74 -0.84 -12.61
CA THR A 34 -8.97 -0.66 -11.84
C THR A 34 -9.32 0.81 -11.63
N ALA A 35 -8.31 1.69 -11.50
CA ALA A 35 -8.53 3.14 -11.50
C ALA A 35 -9.22 3.64 -12.78
N ALA A 36 -8.84 3.08 -13.95
CA ALA A 36 -9.41 3.45 -15.24
C ALA A 36 -10.80 2.85 -15.50
N THR A 37 -11.08 1.64 -14.99
CA THR A 37 -12.33 0.92 -15.28
C THR A 37 -13.49 1.28 -14.35
N ARG A 38 -13.27 2.07 -13.28
CA ARG A 38 -14.29 2.40 -12.26
C ARG A 38 -14.94 1.17 -11.64
N GLU A 39 -14.19 0.07 -11.54
CA GLU A 39 -14.61 -1.08 -10.74
C GLU A 39 -14.92 -0.61 -9.31
N PRO A 40 -15.92 -1.21 -8.64
CA PRO A 40 -16.39 -0.75 -7.33
C PRO A 40 -15.32 -0.89 -6.24
N TYR A 41 -14.20 -1.56 -6.50
CA TYR A 41 -13.11 -1.78 -5.57
C TYR A 41 -11.76 -1.50 -6.25
N PRO A 42 -11.14 -0.32 -6.05
CA PRO A 42 -9.78 -0.08 -6.53
C PRO A 42 -8.81 -1.05 -5.86
N LEU A 43 -7.96 -1.66 -6.67
CA LEU A 43 -6.88 -2.50 -6.16
C LEU A 43 -5.65 -1.65 -5.83
N VAL A 44 -4.80 -2.15 -4.93
CA VAL A 44 -3.51 -1.54 -4.60
C VAL A 44 -2.41 -2.45 -5.13
N GLU A 45 -1.54 -1.91 -5.97
CA GLU A 45 -0.34 -2.61 -6.41
C GLU A 45 0.75 -2.48 -5.35
N LEU A 46 1.08 -3.57 -4.64
CA LEU A 46 2.14 -3.60 -3.63
C LEU A 46 3.55 -3.71 -4.26
N GLY A 47 3.63 -4.22 -5.49
CA GLY A 47 4.85 -4.46 -6.27
C GLY A 47 5.85 -5.43 -5.63
N ARG A 48 7.10 -5.43 -6.15
CA ARG A 48 8.16 -6.32 -5.68
C ARG A 48 8.92 -5.67 -4.53
N CYS A 49 9.03 -6.37 -3.41
CA CYS A 49 9.87 -5.97 -2.28
C CYS A 49 11.07 -6.93 -2.14
N ASN A 50 12.16 -6.45 -1.53
CA ASN A 50 13.30 -7.32 -1.20
C ASN A 50 13.03 -8.09 0.10
N LEU A 51 13.83 -9.12 0.40
CA LEU A 51 13.64 -9.96 1.59
C LEU A 51 13.72 -9.17 2.91
N ASN A 52 14.52 -8.11 2.98
CA ASN A 52 14.61 -7.28 4.18
C ASN A 52 13.30 -6.52 4.44
N THR A 53 12.75 -5.90 3.40
CA THR A 53 11.45 -5.23 3.41
C THR A 53 10.33 -6.22 3.75
N ALA A 54 10.34 -7.42 3.16
CA ALA A 54 9.36 -8.47 3.46
C ALA A 54 9.41 -8.92 4.93
N LYS A 55 10.60 -9.10 5.50
CA LYS A 55 10.77 -9.44 6.92
C LYS A 55 10.22 -8.35 7.82
N ARG A 56 10.62 -7.09 7.60
CA ARG A 56 10.16 -5.94 8.40
C ARG A 56 8.63 -5.80 8.35
N LEU A 57 8.03 -5.99 7.18
CA LEU A 57 6.58 -5.98 7.03
C LEU A 57 5.91 -7.10 7.85
N ALA A 58 6.47 -8.31 7.81
CA ALA A 58 5.93 -9.43 8.58
C ALA A 58 6.04 -9.20 10.10
N ASP A 59 7.14 -8.61 10.56
CA ASP A 59 7.35 -8.27 11.98
C ASP A 59 6.34 -7.20 12.42
N ALA A 60 6.18 -6.12 11.67
CA ALA A 60 5.21 -5.06 11.98
C ALA A 60 3.76 -5.56 12.01
N LEU A 61 3.36 -6.40 11.05
CA LEU A 61 2.05 -7.05 11.06
C LEU A 61 1.89 -8.01 12.24
N HIS A 62 2.98 -8.62 12.72
CA HIS A 62 2.95 -9.44 13.92
C HIS A 62 2.76 -8.61 15.18
N GLU A 63 3.42 -7.48 15.30
CA GLU A 63 3.27 -6.56 16.44
C GLU A 63 1.86 -5.98 16.50
N ALA A 64 1.30 -5.54 15.36
CA ALA A 64 -0.03 -4.92 15.31
C ALA A 64 -1.21 -5.84 15.68
N ARG A 65 -1.03 -7.16 15.69
CA ARG A 65 -2.07 -8.14 16.09
C ARG A 65 -2.00 -8.56 17.56
N GLN A 66 -0.94 -8.17 18.28
CA GLN A 66 -0.79 -8.47 19.71
C GLN A 66 -1.42 -7.35 20.54
#